data_AF-A0A2G4SU42-F1
#
_entry.id   AF-A0A2G4SU42-F1
#
_cell.length_a   1.000
_cell.length_b   1.000
_cell.length_c   1.000
_cell.angle_alpha   90.00
_cell.angle_beta   90.00
_cell.angle_gamma   90.00
#
_symmetry.space_group_name_H-M   'P 1'
#
loop_
_entity.id
_entity.type
_entity.pdbx_description
1 polymer ?
#
loop_
_entity_poly.entity_id
_entity_poly.type
_entity_poly.pdbx_seq_one_letter_code
_entity_poly.pdbx_strand_id
1 'polypeptide(L)'
;MTEKKEKLIRGHRKDSVLFTLCELQDLRAHQRTFEGAYWRTALAAFSTGLLILKVFTREFYKIGITFFVFGVAMLVIALWRRRTSFDVFDPTIPFKTSGDWVLLTTVVTMFAYIVLLVLLWNLS
;
A
#
# COMPACT_ATOMS: atom_id res chain seq x y z
N MET A 1 -11.06 28.12 -5.40
CA MET A 1 -12.29 27.31 -5.58
C MET A 1 -12.00 26.30 -6.67
N THR A 2 -11.48 25.12 -6.31
CA THR A 2 -10.98 24.14 -7.28
C THR A 2 -12.15 23.29 -7.75
N GLU A 3 -12.54 23.46 -9.00
CA GLU A 3 -13.60 22.70 -9.66
C GLU A 3 -13.22 21.21 -9.65
N LYS A 4 -13.79 20.45 -8.72
CA LYS A 4 -13.62 18.99 -8.66
C LYS A 4 -14.47 18.42 -9.78
N LYS A 5 -13.91 18.31 -10.98
CA LYS A 5 -14.53 17.62 -12.12
C LYS A 5 -15.07 16.27 -11.63
N GLU A 6 -16.39 16.16 -11.51
CA GLU A 6 -17.00 14.90 -11.10
C GLU A 6 -16.69 13.88 -12.18
N LYS A 7 -16.03 12.81 -11.75
CA LYS A 7 -15.56 11.78 -12.65
C LYS A 7 -16.74 10.91 -13.02
N LEU A 8 -17.25 11.12 -14.22
CA LEU A 8 -18.39 10.40 -14.77
C LEU A 8 -17.91 9.10 -15.41
N ILE A 9 -18.48 7.96 -15.00
CA ILE A 9 -18.27 6.68 -15.66
C ILE A 9 -19.41 6.52 -16.66
N ARG A 10 -19.11 6.47 -17.96
CA ARG A 10 -20.13 6.42 -19.03
C ARG A 10 -21.21 7.53 -18.88
N GLY A 11 -20.80 8.73 -18.50
CA GLY A 11 -21.71 9.87 -18.30
C GLY A 11 -22.54 9.86 -17.01
N HIS A 12 -22.40 8.85 -16.15
CA HIS A 12 -23.11 8.74 -14.88
C HIS A 12 -22.18 8.99 -13.69
N ARG A 13 -22.70 9.52 -12.58
CA ARG A 13 -21.93 9.67 -11.34
C ARG A 13 -21.47 8.30 -10.87
N LYS A 14 -20.20 8.16 -10.50
CA LYS A 14 -19.58 6.91 -10.01
C LYS A 14 -20.43 6.11 -9.00
N ASP A 15 -21.20 6.77 -8.15
CA ASP A 15 -21.98 6.14 -7.08
C ASP A 15 -23.37 5.67 -7.56
N SER A 16 -23.80 6.08 -8.76
CA SER A 16 -25.11 5.74 -9.35
C SER A 16 -24.98 4.90 -10.62
N VAL A 17 -23.77 4.50 -11.01
CA VAL A 17 -23.55 3.67 -12.20
C VAL A 17 -23.90 2.21 -11.89
N LEU A 18 -24.79 1.64 -12.68
CA LEU A 18 -25.05 0.21 -12.68
C LEU A 18 -23.97 -0.49 -13.51
N PHE A 19 -23.10 -1.26 -12.84
CA PHE A 19 -22.03 -2.00 -13.51
C PHE A 19 -22.57 -3.24 -14.23
N THR A 20 -22.01 -3.50 -15.41
CA THR A 20 -22.23 -4.75 -16.14
C THR A 20 -21.57 -5.91 -15.40
N LEU A 21 -22.03 -7.16 -15.60
CA LEU A 21 -21.42 -8.34 -14.98
C LEU A 21 -19.91 -8.45 -15.24
N CYS A 22 -19.45 -8.13 -16.46
CA CYS A 22 -18.03 -8.12 -16.80
C CYS A 22 -17.25 -7.05 -16.01
N GLU A 23 -17.78 -5.84 -15.88
CA GLU A 23 -17.13 -4.75 -15.13
C GLU A 23 -17.05 -5.07 -13.63
N LEU A 24 -18.08 -5.75 -13.09
CA LEU A 24 -18.10 -6.20 -11.70
C LEU A 24 -17.05 -7.29 -11.44
N GLN A 25 -16.82 -8.17 -12.41
CA GLN A 25 -15.76 -9.17 -12.35
C GLN A 25 -14.38 -8.51 -12.36
N ASP A 26 -14.14 -7.53 -13.23
CA ASP A 26 -12.88 -6.79 -13.30
C ASP A 26 -12.62 -5.99 -12.02
N LEU A 27 -13.65 -5.35 -11.47
CA LEU A 27 -13.55 -4.62 -10.21
C LEU A 27 -13.20 -5.56 -9.05
N ARG A 28 -13.83 -6.73 -8.98
CA ARG A 28 -13.55 -7.75 -7.95
C ARG A 28 -12.13 -8.31 -8.11
N ALA A 29 -11.71 -8.59 -9.34
CA ALA A 29 -10.36 -9.04 -9.62
C ALA A 29 -9.35 -8.00 -9.12
N HIS A 30 -9.55 -6.73 -9.47
CA HIS A 30 -8.70 -5.60 -9.03
C HIS A 30 -8.66 -5.48 -7.50
N GLN A 31 -9.81 -5.56 -6.82
CA GLN A 31 -9.86 -5.51 -5.36
C GLN A 31 -9.11 -6.66 -4.68
N ARG A 32 -9.16 -7.87 -5.25
CA ARG A 32 -8.54 -9.06 -4.64
C ARG A 32 -7.04 -9.14 -4.90
N THR A 33 -6.61 -8.87 -6.13
CA THR A 33 -5.22 -9.07 -6.56
C THR A 33 -4.39 -7.82 -6.43
N PHE A 34 -4.97 -6.66 -6.73
CA PHE A 34 -4.26 -5.40 -6.74
C PHE A 34 -4.34 -4.74 -5.36
N GLU A 35 -5.50 -4.19 -4.99
CA GLU A 35 -5.65 -3.46 -3.72
C GLU A 35 -5.46 -4.36 -2.50
N GLY A 36 -6.06 -5.56 -2.53
CA GLY A 36 -6.02 -6.50 -1.44
C GLY A 36 -4.61 -7.01 -1.12
N ALA A 37 -3.71 -7.07 -2.11
CA ALA A 37 -2.31 -7.44 -1.88
C ALA A 37 -1.57 -6.36 -1.08
N TYR A 38 -1.66 -5.08 -1.47
CA TYR A 38 -1.02 -3.99 -0.72
C TYR A 38 -1.53 -3.89 0.71
N TRP A 39 -2.84 -4.00 0.90
CA TRP A 39 -3.44 -3.90 2.23
C TRP A 39 -2.99 -5.03 3.16
N ARG A 40 -3.02 -6.27 2.67
CA ARG A 40 -2.62 -7.45 3.45
C ARG A 40 -1.15 -7.40 3.82
N THR A 41 -0.29 -7.02 2.87
CA THR A 41 1.16 -6.91 3.11
C THR A 41 1.47 -5.80 4.11
N ALA A 42 0.85 -4.63 3.97
CA ALA A 42 1.07 -3.53 4.89
C ALA A 42 0.59 -3.83 6.32
N LEU A 43 -0.59 -4.45 6.46
CA LEU A 43 -1.09 -4.90 7.77
C LEU A 43 -0.22 -5.99 8.39
N ALA A 44 0.26 -6.94 7.58
CA ALA A 44 1.18 -7.98 8.06
C ALA A 44 2.51 -7.35 8.52
N ALA A 45 3.11 -6.47 7.74
CA ALA A 45 4.35 -5.79 8.13
C ALA A 45 4.18 -4.96 9.42
N PHE A 46 3.06 -4.24 9.54
CA PHE A 46 2.74 -3.47 10.74
C PHE A 46 2.50 -4.35 11.97
N SER A 47 1.75 -5.44 11.83
CA SER A 47 1.48 -6.35 12.94
C SER A 47 2.73 -7.09 13.40
N THR A 48 3.59 -7.50 12.47
CA THR A 48 4.91 -8.08 12.79
C THR A 48 5.78 -7.07 13.53
N GLY A 49 5.80 -5.80 13.12
CA GLY A 49 6.52 -4.75 13.84
C GLY A 49 6.03 -4.57 15.29
N LEU A 50 4.70 -4.58 15.51
CA LEU A 50 4.13 -4.57 16.86
C LEU A 50 4.53 -5.80 17.68
N LEU A 51 4.50 -6.98 17.08
CA LEU A 51 4.87 -8.23 17.73
C LEU A 51 6.32 -8.19 18.19
N ILE A 52 7.24 -7.72 17.34
CA ILE A 52 8.65 -7.59 17.68
C ILE A 52 8.82 -6.61 18.85
N LEU A 53 8.09 -5.49 18.86
CA LEU A 53 8.15 -4.55 19.97
C LEU A 53 7.61 -5.15 21.30
N LYS A 54 6.60 -6.02 21.22
CA LYS A 54 5.96 -6.65 22.38
C LYS A 54 6.74 -7.85 22.93
N VAL A 55 7.38 -8.63 22.06
CA VAL A 55 7.99 -9.93 22.41
C VAL A 55 9.44 -9.78 22.87
N PHE A 56 10.20 -8.83 22.32
CA PHE A 56 11.64 -8.78 22.57
C PHE A 56 12.03 -7.98 23.83
N THR A 57 13.15 -8.37 24.44
CA THR A 57 13.77 -7.73 25.61
C THR A 57 14.37 -6.36 25.26
N ARG A 58 14.74 -5.55 26.27
CA ARG A 58 15.25 -4.17 26.10
C ARG A 58 16.40 -4.04 25.10
N GLU A 59 17.22 -5.07 24.96
CA GLU A 59 18.39 -5.11 24.08
C GLU A 59 18.01 -4.98 22.59
N PHE A 60 16.83 -5.47 22.19
CA PHE A 60 16.39 -5.46 20.79
C PHE A 60 15.39 -4.34 20.47
N TYR A 61 15.16 -3.39 21.38
CA TYR A 61 14.19 -2.29 21.14
C TYR A 61 14.53 -1.47 19.89
N LYS A 62 15.82 -1.28 19.59
CA LYS A 62 16.26 -0.57 18.39
C LYS A 62 15.80 -1.28 17.10
N ILE A 63 15.86 -2.60 17.09
CA ILE A 63 15.39 -3.44 15.98
C ILE A 63 13.87 -3.40 15.90
N GLY A 64 13.17 -3.53 17.03
CA GLY A 64 11.72 -3.43 17.10
C GLY A 64 11.16 -2.09 16.60
N ILE A 65 11.77 -0.97 17.01
CA ILE A 65 11.39 0.37 16.53
C ILE A 65 11.59 0.48 15.02
N THR A 66 12.66 -0.09 14.47
CA THR A 66 12.92 -0.08 13.01
C THR A 66 11.82 -0.80 12.25
N PHE A 67 11.41 -2.00 12.69
CA PHE A 67 10.30 -2.73 12.08
C PHE A 67 8.95 -2.04 12.28
N PHE A 68 8.74 -1.39 13.42
CA PHE A 68 7.54 -0.60 13.66
C PHE A 68 7.42 0.57 12.68
N VAL A 69 8.49 1.36 12.54
CA VAL A 69 8.55 2.49 11.60
C VAL A 69 8.37 2.00 10.16
N PHE A 70 9.02 0.90 9.79
CA PHE A 70 8.85 0.26 8.48
C PHE A 70 7.39 -0.16 8.23
N GLY A 71 6.75 -0.82 9.21
CA GLY A 71 5.35 -1.24 9.12
C GLY A 71 4.40 -0.05 8.97
N VAL A 72 4.62 1.04 9.72
CA VAL A 72 3.86 2.29 9.58
C VAL A 72 4.07 2.90 8.18
N ALA A 73 5.31 2.97 7.70
CA ALA A 73 5.61 3.48 6.36
C ALA A 73 4.88 2.68 5.27
N MET A 74 4.90 1.34 5.36
CA MET A 74 4.15 0.47 4.44
C MET A 74 2.65 0.70 4.50
N LEU A 75 2.09 0.95 5.69
CA LEU A 75 0.67 1.25 5.88
C LEU A 75 0.28 2.60 5.26
N VAL A 76 1.13 3.62 5.42
CA VAL A 76 0.93 4.93 4.78
C VAL A 76 0.96 4.80 3.25
N ILE A 77 1.92 4.05 2.69
CA ILE A 77 2.02 3.81 1.24
C ILE A 77 0.77 3.09 0.73
N ALA A 78 0.29 2.07 1.44
CA ALA A 78 -0.91 1.34 1.08
C ALA A 78 -2.18 2.22 1.13
N LEU A 79 -2.31 3.08 2.15
CA LEU A 79 -3.42 4.03 2.26
C LEU A 79 -3.39 5.08 1.15
N TRP A 80 -2.21 5.60 0.82
CA TRP A 80 -2.05 6.56 -0.26
C TRP A 80 -2.41 5.91 -1.60
N ARG A 81 -1.86 4.73 -1.90
CA ARG A 81 -2.18 3.97 -3.12
C ARG A 81 -3.67 3.75 -3.26
N ARG A 82 -4.36 3.35 -2.19
CA ARG A 82 -5.83 3.13 -2.19
C ARG A 82 -6.61 4.37 -2.61
N ARG A 83 -6.16 5.59 -2.29
CA ARG A 83 -6.83 6.82 -2.74
C ARG A 83 -6.62 7.09 -4.23
N THR A 84 -5.50 6.62 -4.78
CA THR A 84 -5.12 6.84 -6.19
C THR A 84 -5.64 5.75 -7.13
N SER A 85 -5.95 4.55 -6.64
CA SER A 85 -6.33 3.39 -7.47
C SER A 85 -7.77 3.37 -7.99
N PHE A 86 -8.64 4.33 -7.63
CA PHE A 86 -10.06 4.36 -8.04
C PHE A 86 -10.28 4.81 -9.50
N ASP A 87 -9.30 4.56 -10.38
CA ASP A 87 -9.27 5.01 -11.76
C ASP A 87 -9.31 3.89 -12.81
N VAL A 88 -10.13 2.88 -12.54
CA VAL A 88 -10.09 1.61 -13.29
C VAL A 88 -10.87 1.68 -14.62
N PHE A 89 -11.81 2.63 -14.76
CA PHE A 89 -12.75 2.68 -15.89
C PHE A 89 -12.67 3.95 -16.73
N ASP A 90 -11.61 4.73 -16.61
CA ASP A 90 -11.47 5.98 -17.36
C ASP A 90 -10.59 5.77 -18.60
N PRO A 91 -11.17 5.69 -19.81
CA PRO A 91 -10.44 5.35 -21.04
C PRO A 91 -9.51 6.47 -21.52
N THR A 92 -9.63 7.66 -20.94
CA THR A 92 -8.80 8.83 -21.27
C THR A 92 -7.39 8.76 -20.66
N ILE A 93 -7.19 7.84 -19.72
CA ILE A 93 -5.95 7.74 -18.95
C ILE A 93 -5.11 6.60 -19.55
N PRO A 94 -3.85 6.85 -19.92
CA PRO A 94 -2.99 5.80 -20.43
C PRO A 94 -2.81 4.71 -19.35
N PHE A 95 -2.81 3.45 -19.78
CA PHE A 95 -2.58 2.31 -18.90
C PHE A 95 -1.21 2.46 -18.23
N LYS A 96 -1.20 2.83 -16.95
CA LYS A 96 0.01 2.96 -16.15
C LYS A 96 0.11 1.76 -15.23
N THR A 97 1.14 0.95 -15.43
CA THR A 97 1.45 -0.17 -14.54
C THR A 97 1.85 0.36 -13.16
N SER A 98 1.81 -0.53 -12.17
CA SER A 98 2.10 -0.19 -10.77
C SER A 98 3.58 -0.01 -10.45
N GLY A 99 4.42 0.15 -11.48
CA GLY A 99 5.88 0.21 -11.38
C GLY A 99 6.37 1.24 -10.36
N ASP A 100 5.82 2.45 -10.37
CA ASP A 100 6.22 3.51 -9.44
C ASP A 100 6.03 3.11 -7.97
N TRP A 101 4.92 2.43 -7.67
CA TRP A 101 4.60 1.99 -6.32
C TRP A 101 5.45 0.80 -5.90
N VAL A 102 5.76 -0.09 -6.86
CA VAL A 102 6.71 -1.18 -6.63
C VAL A 102 8.08 -0.59 -6.29
N LEU A 103 8.61 0.31 -7.13
CA LEU A 103 9.87 1.02 -6.90
C LEU A 103 9.91 1.70 -5.53
N LEU A 104 8.86 2.43 -5.17
CA LEU A 104 8.76 3.09 -3.86
C LEU A 104 8.85 2.07 -2.72
N THR A 105 8.04 1.00 -2.77
CA THR A 105 8.09 -0.04 -1.73
C THR A 105 9.44 -0.74 -1.67
N THR A 106 10.10 -0.98 -2.80
CA THR A 106 11.43 -1.60 -2.87
C THR A 106 12.51 -0.72 -2.25
N VAL A 107 12.48 0.60 -2.50
CA VAL A 107 13.43 1.53 -1.90
C VAL A 107 13.24 1.58 -0.37
N VAL A 108 11.99 1.61 0.09
CA VAL A 108 11.67 1.65 1.52
C VAL A 108 12.09 0.34 2.22
N THR A 109 11.82 -0.82 1.61
CA THR A 109 12.25 -2.11 2.17
C THR A 109 13.77 -2.24 2.17
N MET A 110 14.45 -1.83 1.10
CA MET A 110 15.90 -1.88 1.01
C MET A 110 16.56 -1.01 2.08
N PHE A 111 16.04 0.21 2.29
CA PHE A 111 16.51 1.09 3.35
C PHE A 111 16.32 0.45 4.75
N ALA A 112 15.14 -0.11 5.02
CA ALA A 112 14.86 -0.79 6.28
C ALA A 112 15.80 -1.98 6.53
N TYR A 113 16.13 -2.76 5.49
CA TYR A 113 17.10 -3.84 5.59
C TYR A 113 18.52 -3.36 5.87
N ILE A 114 18.96 -2.26 5.24
CA ILE A 114 20.29 -1.67 5.52
C ILE A 114 20.36 -1.23 6.99
N VAL A 115 19.36 -0.52 7.48
CA VAL A 115 19.30 -0.10 8.90
C VAL A 115 19.32 -1.30 9.83
N LEU A 116 18.55 -2.34 9.51
CA LEU A 116 18.53 -3.57 10.28
C LEU A 116 19.90 -4.26 10.32
N LEU A 117 20.59 -4.36 9.18
CA LEU A 117 21.93 -4.96 9.12
C LEU A 117 22.93 -4.19 9.98
N VAL A 118 22.89 -2.85 9.94
CA VAL A 118 23.74 -2.00 10.78
C VAL A 118 23.42 -2.20 12.27
N LEU A 119 22.14 -2.26 12.63
CA LEU A 119 21.74 -2.49 14.02
C LEU A 119 22.15 -3.88 14.53
N LEU A 120 22.05 -4.90 13.68
CA LEU A 120 22.47 -6.26 13.99
C LEU A 120 24.00 -6.34 14.16
N TRP A 121 24.75 -5.66 13.29
CA TRP A 121 26.21 -5.59 13.39
C TRP A 121 26.70 -4.90 14.67
N ASN A 122 25.96 -3.90 15.16
CA ASN A 122 26.28 -3.23 16.43
C ASN A 122 25.85 -4.02 17.68
N LEU A 123 25.01 -5.05 17.51
CA LEU A 123 24.52 -5.89 18.60
C LEU A 123 25.35 -7.18 18.77
N SER A 124 26.03 -7.62 17.70
CA SER A 124 27.05 -8.67 17.74
C SER A 124 28.34 -8.20 18.41
#